data_AF-A0A8R1EAA8-F1
#
_entry.id   AF-A0A8R1EAA8-F1
#
_cell.length_a   1.000
_cell.length_b   1.000
_cell.length_c   1.000
_cell.angle_alpha   90.00
_cell.angle_beta   90.00
_cell.angle_gamma   90.00
#
_symmetry.space_group_name_H-M   'P 1'
#
loop_
_entity.id
_entity.type
_entity.pdbx_description
1 polymer ?
#
loop_
_entity_poly.entity_id
_entity_poly.type
_entity_poly.pdbx_seq_one_letter_code
_entity_poly.pdbx_strand_id
1 'polypeptide(L)'
;MPRDITTGDQELAMADLTKQISTLVAALSKLTQVGTASEHQGTDTTKLADAISSRIPMFVYEPEDGRTFDSWYSRYKDTITKDGFSLQDDVRPRLVISKLDTRQYSHYANRILPK
;
A
#
# COMPACT_ATOMS: atom_id res chain seq x y z
N MET A 1 60.97 0.08 39.14
CA MET A 1 59.69 -0.57 38.83
C MET A 1 58.87 0.39 37.95
N PRO A 2 58.80 0.20 36.62
CA PRO A 2 58.04 1.09 35.76
C PRO A 2 56.54 0.75 35.85
N ARG A 3 55.72 1.79 35.94
CA ARG A 3 54.27 1.70 36.22
C ARG A 3 53.53 1.43 34.91
N ASP A 4 52.58 0.52 35.00
CA ASP A 4 51.62 0.10 33.98
C ASP A 4 50.86 1.33 33.43
N ILE A 5 51.31 1.86 32.29
CA ILE A 5 50.62 2.95 31.57
C ILE A 5 49.83 2.43 30.36
N THR A 6 49.99 1.16 30.01
CA THR A 6 49.39 0.54 28.82
C THR A 6 47.90 0.24 29.02
N THR A 7 47.48 -0.12 30.24
CA THR A 7 46.11 -0.58 30.49
C THR A 7 45.07 0.54 30.37
N GLY A 8 45.38 1.75 30.87
CA GLY A 8 44.42 2.87 30.86
C GLY A 8 44.17 3.47 29.48
N ASP A 9 45.20 3.51 28.62
CA ASP A 9 45.06 3.98 27.23
C ASP A 9 44.30 2.95 26.38
N GLN A 10 44.51 1.66 26.67
CA GLN A 10 43.76 0.56 26.06
C GLN A 10 42.28 0.58 26.45
N GLU A 11 41.92 0.88 27.70
CA GLU A 11 40.52 1.05 28.11
C GLU A 11 39.83 2.20 27.36
N LEU A 12 40.53 3.33 27.18
CA LEU A 12 39.98 4.48 26.47
C LEU A 12 39.73 4.16 24.99
N ALA A 13 40.66 3.42 24.36
CA ALA A 13 40.51 2.95 22.98
C ALA A 13 39.38 1.93 22.83
N MET A 14 39.19 1.02 23.80
CA MET A 14 38.10 0.04 23.80
C MET A 14 36.72 0.70 23.98
N ALA A 15 36.65 1.76 24.78
CA ALA A 15 35.43 2.54 24.96
C ALA A 15 35.03 3.28 23.68
N ASP A 16 36.00 3.84 22.95
CA ASP A 16 35.75 4.51 21.67
C ASP A 16 35.28 3.51 20.60
N LEU A 17 35.96 2.36 20.47
CA LEU A 17 35.58 1.32 19.52
C LEU A 17 34.15 0.78 19.79
N THR A 18 33.80 0.58 21.06
CA THR A 18 32.46 0.12 21.44
C THR A 18 31.37 1.14 21.10
N LYS A 19 31.67 2.43 21.25
CA LYS A 19 30.78 3.52 20.83
C LYS A 19 30.59 3.53 19.32
N GLN A 20 31.68 3.41 18.55
CA GLN A 20 31.60 3.36 17.08
C GLN A 20 30.75 2.18 16.59
N ILE A 21 30.93 0.99 17.17
CA ILE A 21 30.13 -0.21 16.83
C ILE A 21 28.64 0.03 17.14
N SER A 22 28.34 0.63 18.29
CA SER A 22 26.95 0.94 18.68
C SER A 22 26.28 1.92 17.71
N THR A 23 27.01 2.94 17.25
CA THR A 23 26.51 3.91 16.26
C THR A 23 26.27 3.25 14.90
N LEU A 24 27.16 2.36 14.45
CA LEU A 24 26.99 1.60 13.21
C LEU A 24 25.77 0.68 13.27
N VAL A 25 25.57 -0.02 14.38
CA VAL A 25 24.39 -0.86 14.60
C VAL A 25 23.11 -0.03 14.58
N ALA A 26 23.10 1.14 15.24
CA ALA A 26 21.96 2.05 15.22
C ALA A 26 21.66 2.59 13.80
N ALA A 27 22.70 2.94 13.04
CA ALA A 27 22.56 3.39 11.66
C ALA A 27 22.05 2.28 10.74
N LEU A 28 22.52 1.04 10.92
CA LEU A 28 22.05 -0.13 10.18
C LEU A 28 20.59 -0.44 10.50
N SER A 29 20.18 -0.40 11.77
CA SER A 29 18.78 -0.53 12.17
C SER A 29 17.88 0.55 11.57
N LYS A 30 18.38 1.79 11.49
CA LYS A 30 17.66 2.90 10.85
C LYS A 30 17.54 2.71 9.33
N LEU A 31 18.53 2.08 8.70
CA LEU A 31 18.51 1.75 7.27
C LEU A 31 17.64 0.52 6.97
N THR A 32 17.63 -0.51 7.82
CA THR A 32 16.72 -1.66 7.66
C THR A 32 15.27 -1.26 7.95
N GLN A 33 15.03 -0.23 8.77
CA GLN A 33 13.70 0.38 8.93
C GLN A 33 13.24 1.19 7.71
N VAL A 34 14.13 1.55 6.78
CA VAL A 34 13.71 2.02 5.43
C VAL A 34 13.08 0.88 4.61
N GLY A 35 13.22 -0.38 5.06
CA GLY A 35 12.54 -1.56 4.52
C GLY A 35 11.17 -1.88 5.15
N THR A 36 10.70 -1.12 6.14
CA THR A 36 9.37 -1.29 6.75
C THR A 36 8.54 -0.01 6.66
N ALA A 37 8.49 0.60 5.48
CA ALA A 37 7.47 1.59 5.12
C ALA A 37 6.08 0.96 4.87
N SER A 38 5.81 -0.25 5.38
CA SER A 38 4.58 -1.01 5.14
C SER A 38 3.36 -0.48 5.90
N GLU A 39 3.54 0.41 6.89
CA GLU A 39 2.40 1.04 7.59
C GLU A 39 2.00 2.40 7.03
N HIS A 40 2.91 3.16 6.40
CA HIS A 40 2.54 4.45 5.79
C HIS A 40 2.05 4.29 4.35
N GLN A 41 2.68 3.46 3.52
CA GLN A 41 2.22 3.24 2.14
C GLN A 41 0.85 2.58 2.06
N GLY A 42 0.50 1.70 3.01
CA GLY A 42 -0.83 1.10 3.09
C GLY A 42 -1.91 2.17 3.30
N THR A 43 -1.66 3.17 4.15
CA THR A 43 -2.64 4.25 4.39
C THR A 43 -2.76 5.22 3.23
N ASP A 44 -1.65 5.57 2.56
CA ASP A 44 -1.68 6.52 1.44
C ASP A 44 -2.32 5.92 0.18
N THR A 45 -2.02 4.65 -0.11
CA THR A 45 -2.67 3.91 -1.22
C THR A 45 -4.15 3.66 -0.94
N THR A 46 -4.53 3.36 0.30
CA THR A 46 -5.95 3.20 0.69
C THR A 46 -6.70 4.52 0.57
N LYS A 47 -6.15 5.64 1.07
CA LYS A 47 -6.75 6.97 0.93
C LYS A 47 -6.90 7.39 -0.53
N LEU A 48 -5.90 7.09 -1.37
CA LEU A 48 -5.98 7.35 -2.81
C LEU A 48 -7.08 6.49 -3.46
N ALA A 49 -7.14 5.20 -3.14
CA ALA A 49 -8.19 4.31 -3.62
C ALA A 49 -9.59 4.81 -3.19
N ASP A 50 -9.76 5.24 -1.94
CA ASP A 50 -11.02 5.82 -1.44
C ASP A 50 -11.36 7.15 -2.13
N ALA A 51 -10.37 8.01 -2.38
CA ALA A 51 -10.57 9.26 -3.11
C ALA A 51 -11.05 9.00 -4.55
N ILE A 52 -10.43 8.05 -5.26
CA ILE A 52 -10.85 7.66 -6.61
C ILE A 52 -12.22 6.99 -6.56
N SER A 53 -12.45 6.13 -5.55
CA SER A 53 -13.75 5.52 -5.27
C SER A 53 -14.82 6.60 -5.15
N SER A 54 -14.59 7.66 -4.39
CA SER A 54 -15.59 8.72 -4.19
C SER A 54 -16.02 9.43 -5.49
N ARG A 55 -15.15 9.48 -6.50
CA ARG A 55 -15.39 10.12 -7.80
C ARG A 55 -16.16 9.22 -8.77
N ILE A 56 -16.20 7.92 -8.51
CA ILE A 56 -16.84 6.93 -9.38
C ILE A 56 -18.18 6.56 -8.75
N PRO A 57 -19.32 6.82 -9.43
CA PRO A 57 -20.63 6.43 -8.92
C PRO A 57 -20.79 4.92 -8.94
N MET A 58 -21.62 4.40 -8.03
CA MET A 58 -22.00 2.98 -8.00
C MET A 58 -22.64 2.59 -9.34
N PHE A 59 -22.30 1.39 -9.80
CA PHE A 59 -22.88 0.85 -11.02
C PHE A 59 -24.35 0.49 -10.79
N VAL A 60 -25.21 0.92 -11.70
CA VAL A 60 -26.63 0.55 -11.74
C VAL A 60 -26.90 -0.04 -13.12
N TYR A 61 -27.47 -1.24 -13.14
CA TYR A 61 -27.84 -1.92 -14.37
C TYR A 61 -29.24 -1.46 -14.82
N GLU A 62 -29.29 -0.63 -15.87
CA GLU A 62 -30.53 -0.17 -16.50
C GLU A 62 -30.41 -0.36 -18.03
N PRO A 63 -30.78 -1.54 -18.57
CA PRO A 63 -30.62 -1.84 -19.98
C PRO A 63 -31.51 -0.98 -20.88
N GLU A 64 -32.68 -0.55 -20.39
CA GLU A 64 -33.62 0.33 -21.10
C GLU A 64 -33.01 1.71 -21.40
N ASP A 65 -32.15 2.21 -20.50
CA ASP A 65 -31.41 3.48 -20.64
C ASP A 65 -30.00 3.31 -21.21
N GLY A 66 -29.65 2.09 -21.67
CA GLY A 66 -28.32 1.77 -22.17
C GLY A 66 -27.21 1.81 -21.12
N ARG A 67 -27.57 1.79 -19.82
CA ARG A 67 -26.61 1.76 -18.71
C ARG A 67 -26.17 0.33 -18.46
N THR A 68 -25.20 -0.09 -19.26
CA THR A 68 -24.49 -1.37 -19.15
C THR A 68 -23.14 -1.19 -18.49
N PHE A 69 -22.53 -2.31 -18.07
CA PHE A 69 -21.20 -2.29 -17.48
C PHE A 69 -20.16 -1.69 -18.45
N ASP A 70 -20.21 -2.03 -19.73
CA ASP A 70 -19.30 -1.48 -20.74
C ASP A 70 -19.40 0.05 -20.83
N SER A 71 -20.62 0.59 -20.86
CA SER A 71 -20.85 2.03 -20.91
C SER A 71 -20.33 2.74 -19.66
N TRP A 72 -20.53 2.14 -18.48
CA TRP A 72 -20.03 2.67 -17.22
C TRP A 72 -18.50 2.57 -17.12
N TYR A 73 -17.92 1.42 -17.45
CA TYR A 73 -16.48 1.21 -17.39
C TYR A 73 -15.76 2.10 -18.40
N SER A 74 -16.26 2.25 -19.62
CA SER A 74 -15.69 3.16 -20.62
C SER A 74 -15.62 4.62 -20.11
N ARG A 75 -16.63 5.08 -19.36
CA ARG A 75 -16.66 6.43 -18.77
C ARG A 75 -15.63 6.64 -17.66
N TYR A 76 -15.38 5.63 -16.83
CA TYR A 76 -14.54 5.76 -15.62
C TYR A 76 -13.18 5.05 -15.72
N LYS A 77 -12.92 4.31 -16.79
CA LYS A 77 -11.65 3.60 -17.04
C LYS A 77 -10.47 4.56 -17.01
N ASP A 78 -10.60 5.71 -17.67
CA ASP A 78 -9.56 6.74 -17.65
C ASP A 78 -9.28 7.24 -16.24
N THR A 79 -10.32 7.49 -15.44
CA THR A 79 -10.18 7.90 -14.03
C THR A 79 -9.48 6.84 -13.21
N ILE A 80 -9.86 5.56 -13.35
CA ILE A 80 -9.23 4.44 -12.62
C ILE A 80 -7.78 4.24 -13.06
N THR A 81 -7.47 4.44 -14.35
CA THR A 81 -6.13 4.19 -14.90
C THR A 81 -5.18 5.36 -14.64
N LYS A 82 -5.64 6.60 -14.80
CA LYS A 82 -4.84 7.81 -14.59
C LYS A 82 -4.68 8.16 -13.13
N ASP A 83 -5.77 8.25 -12.37
CA ASP A 83 -5.70 8.58 -10.94
C ASP A 83 -5.16 7.37 -10.14
N GLY A 84 -5.44 6.15 -10.60
CA GLY A 84 -4.93 4.91 -10.03
C GLY A 84 -3.60 4.44 -10.61
N PHE A 85 -2.86 5.27 -11.36
CA PHE A 85 -1.55 4.90 -11.90
C PHE A 85 -0.56 4.50 -10.79
N SER A 86 -0.65 5.19 -9.64
CA SER A 86 0.16 4.92 -8.45
C SER A 86 -0.37 3.76 -7.60
N LEU A 87 -1.54 3.19 -7.92
CA LEU A 87 -2.08 2.03 -7.22
C LEU A 87 -1.50 0.74 -7.80
N GLN A 88 -1.30 -0.26 -6.93
CA GLN A 88 -0.92 -1.60 -7.39
C GLN A 88 -2.01 -2.22 -8.28
N ASP A 89 -1.56 -3.11 -9.16
CA ASP A 89 -2.41 -3.75 -10.18
C ASP A 89 -3.60 -4.51 -9.58
N ASP A 90 -3.47 -5.01 -8.34
CA ASP A 90 -4.50 -5.72 -7.59
C ASP A 90 -5.53 -4.80 -6.90
N VAL A 91 -5.17 -3.54 -6.64
CA VAL A 91 -6.07 -2.55 -5.99
C VAL A 91 -7.07 -1.96 -6.99
N ARG A 92 -6.64 -1.76 -8.24
CA ARG A 92 -7.50 -1.23 -9.33
C ARG A 92 -8.74 -2.09 -9.64
N PRO A 93 -8.64 -3.42 -9.82
CA PRO A 93 -9.82 -4.27 -10.02
C PRO A 93 -10.67 -4.35 -8.75
N ARG A 94 -10.07 -4.33 -7.54
CA ARG A 94 -10.83 -4.27 -6.28
C ARG A 94 -11.68 -3.00 -6.17
N LEU A 95 -11.15 -1.87 -6.63
CA LEU A 95 -11.88 -0.61 -6.69
C LEU A 95 -13.11 -0.71 -7.61
N VAL A 96 -12.93 -1.31 -8.80
CA VAL A 96 -14.04 -1.54 -9.75
C VAL A 96 -15.09 -2.46 -9.12
N ILE A 97 -14.66 -3.57 -8.50
CA ILE A 97 -15.56 -4.53 -7.83
C ILE A 97 -16.32 -3.87 -6.68
N SER A 98 -15.66 -3.01 -5.89
CA SER A 98 -16.31 -2.25 -4.81
C SER A 98 -17.44 -1.34 -5.31
N LYS A 99 -17.39 -0.89 -6.57
CA LYS A 99 -18.44 -0.08 -7.19
C LYS A 99 -19.56 -0.86 -7.85
N LEU A 100 -19.41 -2.17 -8.01
CA LEU A 100 -20.38 -3.01 -8.71
C LEU A 100 -21.57 -3.46 -7.86
N ASP A 101 -21.65 -3.03 -6.59
CA ASP A 101 -22.67 -3.37 -5.59
C ASP A 101 -22.92 -4.87 -5.35
N THR A 102 -22.87 -5.29 -4.08
CA THR A 102 -23.11 -6.67 -3.65
C THR A 102 -24.50 -7.19 -4.04
N ARG A 103 -25.50 -6.33 -4.27
CA ARG A 103 -26.83 -6.75 -4.75
C ARG A 103 -26.83 -7.23 -6.20
N GLN A 104 -25.96 -6.72 -7.07
CA GLN A 104 -25.85 -7.17 -8.45
C GLN A 104 -25.09 -8.51 -8.55
N TYR A 105 -24.16 -8.78 -7.62
CA TYR A 105 -23.54 -10.10 -7.47
C TYR A 105 -24.59 -11.18 -7.16
N SER A 106 -25.56 -10.89 -6.28
CA SER A 106 -26.69 -11.79 -6.00
C SER A 106 -27.64 -11.98 -7.19
N HIS A 107 -27.84 -10.96 -8.03
CA HIS A 107 -28.65 -11.08 -9.26
C HIS A 107 -27.93 -11.88 -10.34
N TYR A 108 -26.60 -11.73 -10.47
CA TYR A 108 -25.78 -12.54 -11.37
C TYR A 108 -25.72 -14.00 -10.89
N ALA A 109 -25.45 -14.23 -9.60
CA ALA A 109 -25.43 -15.55 -8.97
C ALA A 109 -26.79 -16.28 -9.05
N ASN A 110 -27.92 -15.57 -8.87
CA ASN A 110 -29.25 -16.18 -9.00
C ASN A 110 -29.70 -16.44 -10.46
N ARG A 111 -29.07 -15.81 -11.47
CA ARG A 111 -29.44 -16.00 -12.88
C ARG A 111 -28.55 -17.06 -13.57
N ILE A 112 -27.33 -17.27 -13.09
CA ILE A 112 -26.36 -18.21 -13.72
C ILE A 112 -26.31 -19.59 -13.05
N LEU A 113 -26.84 -19.77 -11.84
CA LEU A 113 -27.04 -21.10 -11.29
C LEU A 113 -28.36 -21.68 -11.83
N PRO A 114 -28.33 -22.77 -12.62
CA PRO A 114 -29.54 -23.55 -12.87
C PRO A 114 -30.00 -24.16 -11.55
N LYS A 115 -31.32 -24.31 -11.38
CA LYS A 115 -31.88 -25.10 -10.29
C LYS A 115 -31.54 -26.58 -10.44
#